data_AF-A0A177MRU3-F1
#
_entry.id   AF-A0A177MRU3-F1
#
_cell.length_a   1.000
_cell.length_b   1.000
_cell.length_c   1.000
_cell.angle_alpha   90.00
_cell.angle_beta   90.00
_cell.angle_gamma   90.00
#
_symmetry.space_group_name_H-M   'P 1'
#
loop_
_entity.id
_entity.type
_entity.pdbx_description
1 polymer ?
#
loop_
_entity_poly.entity_id
_entity_poly.type
_entity_poly.pdbx_seq_one_letter_code
_entity_poly.pdbx_strand_id
1 'polypeptide(L)'
;MEDNDPRDPLFKGCTRPAMVLGVPLVPLTIVTGTVVLISIWTSLLVSLLLIPLIVVMQLITKHDDQQFRLLGLRIMFRGVNRPLLNRLFHCNRNGEFWKASAYSPIPFKQRIK
;
A
#
# COMPACT_ATOMS: atom_id res chain seq x y z
N MET A 1 14.63 -17.23 -6.95
CA MET A 1 13.58 -17.68 -7.89
C MET A 1 13.71 -16.77 -9.09
N GLU A 2 14.51 -17.19 -10.07
CA GLU A 2 14.57 -16.51 -11.37
C GLU A 2 13.20 -16.62 -12.05
N ASP A 3 12.73 -15.49 -12.54
CA ASP A 3 11.47 -15.23 -13.22
C ASP A 3 11.44 -15.72 -14.69
N ASN A 4 12.36 -16.62 -15.06
CA ASN A 4 12.61 -17.09 -16.43
C ASN A 4 12.52 -18.63 -16.58
N ASP A 5 11.67 -19.33 -15.82
CA ASP A 5 11.34 -20.74 -16.12
C ASP A 5 10.20 -20.80 -17.16
N PRO A 6 10.44 -21.26 -18.40
CA PRO A 6 9.45 -21.25 -19.49
C PRO A 6 8.28 -22.23 -19.31
N ARG A 7 8.28 -23.04 -18.24
CA ARG A 7 7.23 -24.04 -17.98
C ARG A 7 5.92 -23.44 -17.47
N ASP A 8 5.97 -22.27 -16.85
CA ASP A 8 4.80 -21.54 -16.36
C ASP A 8 4.88 -20.06 -16.77
N PRO A 9 4.29 -19.66 -17.92
CA PRO A 9 4.26 -18.25 -18.31
C PRO A 9 3.47 -17.45 -17.27
N LEU A 10 4.18 -16.60 -16.51
CA LEU A 10 3.57 -15.78 -15.47
C LEU A 10 2.83 -14.61 -16.13
N PHE A 11 1.49 -14.69 -16.19
CA PHE A 11 0.63 -13.66 -16.79
C PHE A 11 0.59 -12.39 -15.93
N LYS A 12 1.65 -11.56 -15.99
CA LYS A 12 1.77 -10.30 -15.25
C LYS A 12 0.60 -9.34 -15.49
N GLY A 13 -0.02 -9.38 -16.68
CA GLY A 13 -1.18 -8.55 -17.03
C GLY A 13 -2.41 -8.77 -16.14
N CYS A 14 -2.66 -10.00 -15.68
CA CYS A 14 -3.83 -10.35 -14.87
C CYS A 14 -3.75 -9.85 -13.42
N THR A 15 -2.60 -9.34 -12.99
CA THR A 15 -2.38 -8.86 -11.60
C THR A 15 -1.99 -7.39 -11.53
N ARG A 16 -1.93 -6.69 -12.67
CA ARG A 16 -1.65 -5.25 -12.68
C ARG A 16 -2.81 -4.50 -12.02
N PRO A 17 -2.52 -3.57 -11.09
CA PRO A 17 -3.55 -2.71 -10.56
C PRO A 17 -4.11 -1.83 -11.67
N ALA A 18 -5.37 -1.43 -11.57
CA ALA A 18 -5.93 -0.41 -12.46
C ALA A 18 -5.16 0.91 -12.28
N MET A 19 -4.58 1.44 -13.35
CA MET A 19 -3.77 2.66 -13.33
C MET A 19 -4.35 3.73 -14.27
N VAL A 20 -4.33 4.98 -13.84
CA VAL A 20 -4.71 6.17 -14.61
C VAL A 20 -3.54 7.13 -14.58
N LEU A 21 -3.08 7.61 -15.74
CA LEU A 21 -1.92 8.52 -15.85
C LEU A 21 -0.64 8.01 -15.15
N GLY A 22 -0.43 6.68 -15.15
CA GLY A 22 0.72 6.05 -14.50
C GLY A 22 0.64 5.99 -12.97
N VAL A 23 -0.53 6.24 -12.37
CA VAL A 23 -0.78 6.13 -10.93
C VAL A 23 -1.90 5.11 -10.67
N PRO A 24 -1.80 4.25 -9.65
CA PRO A 24 -2.89 3.32 -9.35
C PRO A 24 -4.17 4.05 -8.91
N LEU A 25 -5.34 3.54 -9.33
CA LEU A 25 -6.63 4.20 -9.13
C LEU A 25 -6.97 4.41 -7.65
N VAL A 26 -6.76 3.38 -6.82
CA VAL A 26 -7.05 3.41 -5.38
C VAL A 26 -6.28 4.53 -4.65
N PRO A 27 -4.94 4.63 -4.74
CA PRO A 27 -4.23 5.71 -4.08
C PRO A 27 -4.56 7.08 -4.71
N LEU A 28 -4.85 7.15 -6.02
CA LEU A 28 -5.25 8.41 -6.67
C LEU A 28 -6.58 8.94 -6.10
N THR A 29 -7.58 8.08 -5.92
CA THR A 29 -8.89 8.49 -5.36
C THR A 29 -8.78 8.90 -3.89
N ILE A 30 -7.99 8.18 -3.09
CA ILE A 30 -7.77 8.52 -1.67
C ILE A 30 -7.09 9.88 -1.55
N VAL A 31 -6.01 10.13 -2.29
CA VAL A 31 -5.28 11.40 -2.24
C VAL A 31 -6.16 12.54 -2.75
N THR A 32 -6.83 12.36 -3.88
CA THR A 32 -7.70 13.39 -4.45
C THR A 32 -8.86 13.71 -3.51
N GLY A 33 -9.54 12.70 -2.99
CA GLY A 33 -10.67 12.87 -2.08
C GLY A 33 -10.27 13.58 -0.78
N THR A 34 -9.13 13.23 -0.19
CA THR A 34 -8.64 13.85 1.04
C THR A 34 -8.24 15.32 0.83
N VAL A 35 -7.51 15.64 -0.25
CA VAL A 35 -7.11 17.02 -0.56
C VAL A 35 -8.31 17.89 -0.89
N VAL A 36 -9.25 17.41 -1.72
CA VAL A 36 -10.47 18.15 -2.06
C VAL A 36 -11.31 18.39 -0.80
N LEU A 37 -11.47 17.38 0.05
CA LEU A 37 -12.18 17.54 1.32
C LEU A 37 -11.54 18.63 2.17
N ILE A 38 -10.23 18.56 2.43
CA ILE A 38 -9.51 19.58 3.21
C ILE A 38 -9.63 20.96 2.57
N SER A 39 -9.57 21.04 1.24
CA SER A 39 -9.68 22.29 0.49
C SER A 39 -11.02 22.98 0.68
N ILE A 40 -12.13 22.22 0.77
CA ILE A 40 -13.47 22.77 1.07
C ILE A 40 -13.50 23.44 2.45
N TRP A 41 -12.83 22.86 3.46
CA TRP A 41 -12.83 23.40 4.83
C TRP A 41 -11.81 24.51 5.09
N THR A 42 -10.83 24.70 4.20
CA THR A 42 -9.71 25.63 4.44
C THR A 42 -9.63 26.71 3.35
N SER A 43 -9.21 26.34 2.15
CA SER A 43 -9.20 27.21 0.98
C SER A 43 -9.09 26.40 -0.30
N LEU A 44 -9.65 26.93 -1.39
CA LEU A 44 -9.53 26.32 -2.72
C LEU A 44 -8.08 26.23 -3.21
N LEU A 45 -7.18 27.08 -2.69
CA LEU A 45 -5.75 27.05 -3.04
C LEU A 45 -5.05 25.74 -2.64
N VAL A 46 -5.55 25.05 -1.60
CA VAL A 46 -5.01 23.75 -1.18
C VAL A 46 -5.16 22.70 -2.29
N SER A 47 -6.15 22.83 -3.17
CA SER A 47 -6.31 21.92 -4.32
C SER A 47 -5.13 21.95 -5.28
N LEU A 48 -4.33 23.04 -5.34
CA LEU A 48 -3.12 23.09 -6.16
C LEU A 48 -2.06 22.06 -5.72
N LEU A 49 -2.14 21.58 -4.48
CA LEU A 49 -1.27 20.52 -3.96
C LEU A 49 -1.48 19.17 -4.67
N LEU A 50 -2.60 18.98 -5.39
CA LEU A 50 -2.83 17.75 -6.17
C LEU A 50 -1.72 17.52 -7.19
N ILE A 51 -1.25 18.59 -7.85
CA ILE A 51 -0.27 18.49 -8.95
C ILE A 51 1.04 17.87 -8.44
N PRO A 52 1.74 18.42 -7.43
CA PRO A 52 2.96 17.81 -6.93
C PRO A 52 2.71 16.43 -6.32
N LEU A 53 1.56 16.18 -5.68
CA LEU A 53 1.23 14.86 -5.14
C LEU A 53 1.14 13.79 -6.23
N ILE A 54 0.45 14.08 -7.34
CA ILE A 54 0.34 13.17 -8.47
C ILE A 54 1.72 12.90 -9.08
N VAL A 55 2.57 13.93 -9.24
CA VAL A 55 3.95 13.75 -9.74
C VAL A 55 4.76 12.83 -8.84
N VAL A 56 4.69 13.01 -7.52
CA VAL A 56 5.36 12.12 -6.55
C VAL A 56 4.85 10.69 -6.69
N MET A 57 3.54 10.50 -6.86
CA MET A 57 2.97 9.16 -7.07
C MET A 57 3.43 8.52 -8.37
N GLN A 58 3.56 9.29 -9.46
CA GLN A 58 4.12 8.81 -10.72
C GLN A 58 5.60 8.40 -10.56
N LEU A 59 6.39 9.18 -9.82
CA LEU A 59 7.80 8.85 -9.56
C LEU A 59 7.95 7.55 -8.77
N ILE A 60 7.07 7.31 -7.80
CA ILE A 60 7.02 6.05 -7.04
C ILE A 60 6.61 4.89 -7.98
N THR A 61 5.51 5.05 -8.72
CA THR A 61 4.98 3.98 -9.58
C THR A 61 5.93 3.64 -10.73
N LYS A 62 6.74 4.60 -11.21
CA LYS A 62 7.77 4.36 -12.24
C LYS A 62 8.78 3.28 -11.85
N HIS A 63 9.01 3.09 -10.55
CA HIS A 63 9.91 2.04 -10.07
C HIS A 63 9.22 0.68 -9.99
N ASP A 64 8.00 0.63 -9.47
CA ASP A 64 7.19 -0.59 -9.34
C ASP A 64 5.68 -0.25 -9.33
N ASP A 65 4.95 -0.78 -10.33
CA ASP A 65 3.50 -0.62 -10.50
C ASP A 65 2.70 -1.04 -9.23
N GLN A 66 3.23 -1.99 -8.45
CA GLN A 66 2.59 -2.55 -7.26
C GLN A 66 3.13 -1.98 -5.94
N GLN A 67 3.99 -0.97 -5.97
CA GLN A 67 4.61 -0.42 -4.77
C GLN A 67 3.59 0.09 -3.74
N PHE A 68 2.51 0.73 -4.20
CA PHE A 68 1.42 1.18 -3.32
C PHE A 68 0.66 0.03 -2.66
N ARG A 69 0.53 -1.12 -3.34
CA ARG A 69 -0.06 -2.33 -2.76
C ARG A 69 0.83 -2.85 -1.63
N LEU A 70 2.15 -2.92 -1.86
CA LEU A 70 3.10 -3.35 -0.85
C LEU A 70 3.15 -2.39 0.35
N LEU A 71 3.08 -1.07 0.10
CA LEU A 71 2.97 -0.06 1.15
C LEU A 71 1.70 -0.27 1.99
N GLY A 72 0.56 -0.51 1.34
CA GLY A 72 -0.71 -0.83 2.00
C GLY A 72 -0.61 -2.08 2.88
N LEU A 73 -0.06 -3.18 2.36
CA LEU A 73 0.18 -4.40 3.14
C LEU A 73 1.09 -4.13 4.34
N ARG A 74 2.16 -3.35 4.15
CA ARG A 74 3.09 -3.00 5.22
C ARG A 74 2.41 -2.18 6.32
N ILE A 75 1.55 -1.23 5.95
CA ILE A 75 0.76 -0.43 6.90
C ILE A 75 -0.23 -1.33 7.62
N MET A 76 -0.93 -2.21 6.90
CA MET A 76 -1.89 -3.15 7.47
C MET A 76 -1.21 -4.04 8.51
N PHE A 77 -0.16 -4.78 8.14
CA PHE A 77 0.50 -5.73 9.03
C PHE A 77 1.27 -5.07 10.19
N ARG A 78 1.93 -3.93 9.96
CA ARG A 78 2.65 -3.22 11.04
C ARG A 78 1.70 -2.44 11.94
N GLY A 79 0.63 -1.87 11.39
CA GLY A 79 -0.40 -1.16 12.14
C GLY A 79 -1.22 -2.12 13.02
N VAL A 80 -1.54 -3.30 12.50
CA VAL A 80 -2.12 -4.43 13.22
C VAL A 80 -1.32 -4.83 14.47
N ASN A 81 0.01 -4.83 14.38
CA ASN A 81 0.87 -5.19 15.51
C ASN A 81 1.12 -4.02 16.48
N ARG A 82 0.56 -2.82 16.22
CA ARG A 82 0.65 -1.68 17.14
C ARG A 82 -0.61 -1.64 18.02
N PRO A 83 -0.47 -1.64 19.36
CA PRO A 83 -1.61 -1.76 20.28
C PRO A 83 -2.63 -0.62 20.12
N LEU A 84 -2.16 0.59 19.83
CA LEU A 84 -3.02 1.77 19.64
C LEU A 84 -3.89 1.66 18.37
N LEU A 85 -3.28 1.30 17.23
CA LEU A 85 -4.00 1.19 15.96
C LEU A 85 -4.91 -0.04 15.91
N ASN A 86 -4.48 -1.16 16.50
CA ASN A 86 -5.30 -2.36 16.61
C ASN A 86 -6.55 -2.12 17.47
N ARG A 87 -6.43 -1.31 18.53
CA ARG A 87 -7.60 -0.91 19.33
C ARG A 87 -8.55 0.02 18.57
N LEU A 88 -8.02 0.92 17.73
CA LEU A 88 -8.84 1.87 16.99
C LEU A 88 -9.59 1.23 15.81
N PHE A 89 -8.94 0.31 15.09
CA PHE A 89 -9.45 -0.27 13.85
C PHE A 89 -9.81 -1.77 13.95
N HIS A 90 -9.63 -2.39 15.13
CA HIS A 90 -9.88 -3.82 15.38
C HIS A 90 -9.30 -4.76 14.31
N CYS A 91 -8.12 -4.46 13.77
CA CYS A 91 -7.61 -5.13 12.59
C CYS A 91 -7.04 -6.53 12.84
N ASN A 92 -6.70 -6.91 14.07
CA ASN A 92 -6.21 -8.27 14.36
C ASN A 92 -6.42 -8.70 15.81
N ARG A 93 -7.48 -9.46 16.05
CA ARG A 93 -7.81 -9.99 17.38
C ARG A 93 -6.83 -11.05 17.88
N ASN A 94 -6.20 -11.80 16.96
CA ASN A 94 -5.27 -12.88 17.30
C ASN A 94 -3.79 -12.46 17.21
N GLY A 95 -3.49 -11.17 17.01
CA GLY A 95 -2.11 -10.67 16.91
C GLY A 95 -1.28 -10.94 18.16
N GLU A 96 -1.89 -10.84 19.35
CA GLU A 96 -1.24 -11.14 20.63
C GLU A 96 -0.84 -12.61 20.77
N PHE A 97 -1.65 -13.52 20.21
CA PHE A 97 -1.40 -14.96 20.25
C PHE A 97 -0.26 -15.35 19.28
N TRP A 98 -0.34 -14.87 18.04
CA TRP A 98 0.61 -15.27 17.00
C TRP A 98 1.92 -14.49 17.00
N LYS A 99 1.95 -13.25 17.53
CA LYS A 99 3.11 -12.35 17.59
C LYS A 99 3.87 -12.17 16.25
N ALA A 100 3.25 -12.54 15.14
CA ALA A 100 3.84 -12.50 13.80
C ALA A 100 3.14 -11.43 12.96
N SER A 101 3.87 -10.81 12.03
CA SER A 101 3.30 -9.82 11.11
C SER A 101 2.48 -10.44 9.98
N ALA A 102 2.61 -11.74 9.72
CA ALA A 102 1.85 -12.46 8.70
C ALA A 102 1.55 -13.89 9.18
N TYR A 103 0.38 -14.42 8.77
CA TYR A 103 0.05 -15.83 8.96
C TYR A 103 0.90 -16.66 8.01
N SER A 104 1.95 -17.27 8.55
CA SER A 104 2.83 -18.19 7.82
C SER A 104 2.80 -19.54 8.53
N PRO A 105 2.58 -20.65 7.81
CA PRO A 105 2.71 -22.00 8.38
C PRO A 105 4.18 -22.31 8.74
N ILE A 106 5.11 -21.45 8.33
CA ILE A 106 6.54 -21.56 8.57
C ILE A 106 6.90 -20.75 9.82
N PRO A 107 7.58 -21.33 10.82
CA PRO A 107 8.00 -20.61 12.03
C PRO A 107 8.96 -19.47 11.67
N PHE A 108 8.71 -18.28 12.22
CA PHE A 108 9.53 -17.10 11.97
C PHE A 108 10.91 -17.26 12.63
N LYS A 109 11.98 -17.32 11.82
CA LYS A 109 13.37 -17.30 12.28
C LYS A 109 13.94 -15.90 12.08
N GLN A 110 14.22 -15.17 13.17
CA GLN A 110 14.83 -13.86 13.09
C GLN A 110 16.24 -14.00 12.49
N ARG A 111 16.46 -13.40 11.32
CA ARG A 111 17.79 -13.34 10.70
C ARG A 111 18.58 -12.26 11.43
N ILE A 112 19.52 -12.68 12.28
CA ILE A 112 20.48 -11.77 12.92
C ILE A 112 21.30 -11.15 11.78
N LYS A 113 21.33 -9.82 11.72
CA LYS A 113 22.15 -9.05 10.79
C LYS A 113 23.52 -8.82 11.40
#